data_AF-A0A1G4YEB1-F1
#
_entry.id   AF-A0A1G4YEB1-F1
#
_cell.length_a   1.000
_cell.length_b   1.000
_cell.length_c   1.000
_cell.angle_alpha   90.00
_cell.angle_beta   90.00
_cell.angle_gamma   90.00
#
_symmetry.space_group_name_H-M   'P 1'
#
loop_
_entity.id
_entity.type
_entity.pdbx_description
1 polymer ?
#
loop_
_entity_poly.entity_id
_entity_poly.type
_entity_poly.pdbx_seq_one_letter_code
_entity_poly.pdbx_strand_id
1 'polypeptide(L)'
;MTAAIRFRASCIKTLSSVEANPEKSHQHEFNGVKELKALLGMDEFKCDAQFSIRGSQISNLAQITWYDARISHLSRSEYRLYFTPNEVMDNAAEGDNIIIGYDTNDNLQIILIKMGTTSHEGLIKHWRAN
;
A
#
# COMPACT_ATOMS: atom_id res chain seq x y z
N MET A 1 6.76 3.65 -24.98
CA MET A 1 5.35 3.96 -24.66
C MET A 1 5.33 4.70 -23.33
N THR A 2 4.86 5.93 -23.29
CA THR A 2 4.68 6.67 -22.04
C THR A 2 3.35 6.20 -21.45
N ALA A 3 3.39 5.16 -20.61
CA ALA A 3 2.20 4.71 -19.89
C ALA A 3 2.03 5.62 -18.66
N ALA A 4 0.93 6.36 -18.61
CA ALA A 4 0.55 7.16 -17.46
C ALA A 4 -0.62 6.47 -16.74
N ILE A 5 -0.54 6.36 -15.42
CA ILE A 5 -1.65 5.91 -14.57
C ILE A 5 -2.31 7.17 -13.99
N ARG A 6 -3.63 7.30 -14.16
CA ARG A 6 -4.42 8.34 -13.52
C ARG A 6 -5.17 7.75 -12.34
N PHE A 7 -4.89 8.27 -11.16
CA PHE A 7 -5.65 7.96 -9.95
C PHE A 7 -6.88 8.86 -9.85
N ARG A 8 -8.02 8.28 -9.47
CA ARG A 8 -9.18 9.06 -9.01
C ARG A 8 -9.04 9.44 -7.53
N ALA A 9 -8.37 8.59 -6.76
CA ALA A 9 -8.01 8.82 -5.38
C ALA A 9 -6.80 7.95 -5.02
N SER A 10 -5.88 8.49 -4.22
CA SER A 10 -4.68 7.78 -3.78
C SER A 10 -4.17 8.37 -2.48
N CYS A 11 -3.46 7.56 -1.70
CA CYS A 11 -2.62 8.03 -0.62
C CYS A 11 -1.20 7.48 -0.81
N ILE A 12 -0.23 8.15 -0.18
CA ILE A 12 1.15 7.69 -0.12
C ILE A 12 1.55 7.61 1.35
N LYS A 13 2.32 6.58 1.71
CA LYS A 13 2.91 6.44 3.04
C LYS A 13 4.32 5.87 2.96
N THR A 14 5.09 6.07 4.01
CA THR A 14 6.38 5.39 4.21
C THR A 14 6.17 4.07 4.92
N LEU A 15 6.82 3.01 4.44
CA LEU A 15 6.76 1.68 5.04
C LEU A 15 7.58 1.63 6.32
N SER A 16 6.99 1.09 7.38
CA SER A 16 7.70 0.74 8.61
C SER A 16 8.39 -0.63 8.49
N SER A 17 9.30 -0.94 9.42
CA SER A 17 9.99 -2.24 9.45
C SER A 17 9.06 -3.45 9.46
N VAL A 18 7.92 -3.36 10.14
CA VAL A 18 6.94 -4.47 10.26
C VAL A 18 6.06 -4.64 9.02
N GLU A 19 6.03 -3.65 8.12
CA GLU A 19 5.23 -3.69 6.89
C GLU A 19 6.08 -4.06 5.65
N ALA A 20 7.40 -3.94 5.76
CA ALA A 20 8.32 -4.13 4.64
C ALA A 20 9.20 -5.37 4.77
N ASN A 21 9.38 -5.93 5.96
CA ASN A 21 10.32 -7.03 6.18
C ASN A 21 9.58 -8.32 6.55
N PRO A 22 9.51 -9.30 5.62
CA PRO A 22 8.88 -10.60 5.86
C PRO A 22 9.53 -11.41 7.01
N GLU A 23 10.84 -11.24 7.24
CA GLU A 23 11.55 -11.93 8.32
C GLU A 23 11.30 -11.30 9.70
N LYS A 24 11.00 -9.99 9.75
CA LYS A 24 10.62 -9.31 11.00
C LYS A 24 9.14 -9.41 11.30
N SER A 25 8.31 -9.67 10.29
CA SER A 25 6.87 -9.69 10.40
C SER A 25 6.29 -10.72 9.41
N HIS A 26 5.71 -11.79 9.94
CA HIS A 26 4.86 -12.70 9.17
C HIS A 26 3.54 -12.05 8.72
N GLN A 27 3.29 -10.79 9.09
CA GLN A 27 2.07 -10.08 8.77
C GLN A 27 2.31 -9.36 7.44
N HIS A 28 1.92 -10.02 6.33
CA HIS A 28 1.85 -9.43 5.00
C HIS A 28 0.74 -8.36 4.94
N GLU A 29 0.90 -7.30 5.73
CA GLU A 29 -0.15 -6.32 5.99
C GLU A 29 0.38 -4.90 6.08
N PHE A 30 -0.42 -3.94 5.61
CA PHE A 30 -0.23 -2.53 5.93
C PHE A 30 -1.14 -2.10 7.07
N ASN A 31 -0.60 -1.26 7.96
CA ASN A 31 -1.38 -0.60 8.99
C ASN A 31 -2.38 0.38 8.37
N GLY A 32 -3.64 0.25 8.75
CA GLY A 32 -4.77 1.09 8.35
C GLY A 32 -4.73 2.47 8.99
N VAL A 33 -3.81 3.30 8.51
CA VAL A 33 -3.67 4.71 8.90
C VAL A 33 -4.89 5.52 8.48
N LYS A 34 -5.04 6.73 9.04
CA LYS A 34 -6.18 7.64 8.76
C LYS A 34 -6.44 7.81 7.26
N GLU A 35 -5.40 8.04 6.47
CA GLU A 35 -5.54 8.26 5.03
C GLU A 35 -5.95 7.00 4.25
N LEU A 36 -5.55 5.81 4.70
CA LEU A 36 -6.02 4.56 4.10
C LEU A 36 -7.50 4.31 4.40
N LYS A 37 -7.95 4.61 5.62
CA LYS A 37 -9.38 4.57 5.97
C LYS A 37 -10.19 5.58 5.15
N ALA A 38 -9.67 6.77 4.92
CA ALA A 38 -10.33 7.78 4.09
C ALA A 38 -10.43 7.34 2.62
N LEU A 39 -9.44 6.61 2.12
CA LEU A 39 -9.40 6.09 0.75
C LEU A 39 -10.29 4.85 0.54
N LEU A 40 -10.17 3.87 1.44
CA LEU A 40 -10.76 2.53 1.30
C LEU A 40 -12.13 2.40 1.98
N GLY A 41 -12.49 3.35 2.83
CA GLY A 41 -13.67 3.25 3.68
C GLY A 41 -13.43 2.37 4.91
N MET A 42 -14.52 2.08 5.61
CA MET A 42 -14.52 1.33 6.86
C MET A 42 -15.13 -0.07 6.72
N ASP A 43 -15.76 -0.35 5.58
CA ASP A 43 -16.37 -1.64 5.28
C ASP A 43 -15.30 -2.66 4.90
N GLU A 44 -15.42 -3.89 5.40
CA GLU A 44 -14.52 -4.98 5.04
C GLU A 44 -14.73 -5.36 3.56
N PHE A 45 -13.63 -5.58 2.85
CA PHE A 45 -13.69 -6.10 1.49
C PHE A 45 -12.45 -6.90 1.10
N LYS A 46 -12.62 -7.66 0.02
CA LYS A 46 -11.60 -8.49 -0.59
C LYS A 46 -11.65 -8.31 -2.11
N CYS A 47 -10.51 -7.99 -2.71
CA CYS A 47 -10.40 -7.81 -4.16
C CYS A 47 -8.96 -8.11 -4.62
N ASP A 48 -8.76 -8.10 -5.94
CA ASP A 48 -7.41 -8.10 -6.50
C ASP A 48 -6.86 -6.67 -6.59
N ALA A 49 -5.55 -6.54 -6.43
CA ALA A 49 -4.82 -5.29 -6.56
C ALA A 49 -3.57 -5.50 -7.43
N GLN A 50 -3.27 -4.53 -8.28
CA GLN A 50 -2.08 -4.54 -9.10
C GLN A 50 -0.92 -3.93 -8.32
N PHE A 51 0.06 -4.74 -7.97
CA PHE A 51 1.31 -4.32 -7.37
C PHE A 51 2.35 -4.02 -8.45
N SER A 52 3.18 -3.00 -8.26
CA SER A 52 4.32 -2.70 -9.15
C SER A 52 5.44 -1.95 -8.43
N ILE A 53 6.66 -2.02 -8.98
CA ILE A 53 7.79 -1.20 -8.53
C ILE A 53 8.03 -0.06 -9.53
N ARG A 54 8.01 1.19 -9.05
CA ARG A 54 8.24 2.36 -9.90
C ARG A 54 9.65 2.33 -10.51
N GLY A 55 9.72 2.43 -11.84
CA GLY A 55 10.99 2.39 -12.57
C GLY A 55 11.52 0.97 -12.86
N SER A 56 10.75 -0.07 -12.55
CA SER A 56 11.07 -1.47 -12.85
C SER A 56 9.99 -2.10 -13.76
N GLN A 57 10.27 -3.30 -14.27
CA GLN A 57 9.29 -4.15 -14.95
C GLN A 57 8.57 -5.11 -13.98
N ILE A 58 9.00 -5.16 -12.72
CA ILE A 58 8.41 -6.04 -11.70
C ILE A 58 7.01 -5.55 -11.35
N SER A 59 6.03 -6.43 -11.55
CA SER A 59 4.63 -6.23 -11.22
C SER A 59 3.95 -7.56 -10.91
N ASN A 60 2.92 -7.53 -10.07
CA ASN A 60 2.19 -8.73 -9.67
C ASN A 60 0.73 -8.39 -9.38
N LEU A 61 -0.20 -9.24 -9.83
CA LEU A 61 -1.60 -9.17 -9.41
C LEU A 61 -1.76 -10.02 -8.15
N ALA A 62 -2.13 -9.40 -7.03
CA ALA A 62 -2.24 -10.06 -5.74
C ALA A 62 -3.57 -9.76 -5.08
N GLN A 63 -4.07 -10.71 -4.30
CA GLN A 63 -5.31 -10.56 -3.57
C GLN A 63 -5.06 -9.78 -2.29
N ILE A 64 -5.96 -8.85 -1.98
CA ILE A 64 -5.91 -8.07 -0.75
C ILE A 64 -7.19 -8.23 0.07
N THR A 65 -7.09 -7.98 1.37
CA THR A 65 -8.23 -7.96 2.29
C THR A 65 -8.09 -6.78 3.23
N TRP A 66 -9.07 -5.89 3.21
CA TRP A 66 -9.17 -4.75 4.12
C TRP A 66 -10.16 -5.08 5.23
N TYR A 67 -9.72 -5.08 6.48
CA TYR A 67 -10.53 -5.54 7.60
C TYR A 67 -10.15 -4.84 8.92
N ASP A 68 -11.03 -4.87 9.91
CA ASP A 68 -10.71 -4.48 11.29
C ASP A 68 -10.20 -5.71 12.07
N ALA A 69 -8.89 -5.77 12.34
CA ALA A 69 -8.27 -6.87 13.07
C ALA A 69 -8.73 -6.96 14.54
N ARG A 70 -9.50 -5.97 15.01
CA ARG A 70 -10.08 -5.91 16.35
C ARG A 70 -11.61 -5.90 16.30
N ILE A 71 -12.24 -6.41 15.23
CA ILE A 71 -13.70 -6.38 15.06
C ILE A 71 -14.49 -6.93 16.27
N SER A 72 -13.93 -7.89 17.02
CA SER A 72 -14.55 -8.45 18.23
C SER A 72 -14.36 -7.61 19.51
N HIS A 73 -13.57 -6.53 19.46
CA HIS A 73 -13.38 -5.61 20.58
C HIS A 73 -14.36 -4.44 20.51
N LEU A 74 -15.12 -4.23 21.58
CA LEU A 74 -16.21 -3.25 21.64
C LEU A 74 -15.80 -1.78 21.50
N SER A 75 -14.51 -1.43 21.71
CA SER A 75 -14.05 -0.04 21.77
C SER A 75 -12.76 0.25 21.01
N ARG A 76 -12.12 -0.76 20.43
CA ARG A 76 -10.84 -0.60 19.73
C ARG A 76 -10.99 -1.13 18.31
N SER A 77 -10.59 -0.29 17.36
CA SER A 77 -10.47 -0.67 15.95
C SER A 77 -9.02 -0.60 15.51
N GLU A 78 -8.60 -1.62 14.77
CA GLU A 78 -7.25 -1.74 14.22
C GLU A 78 -7.35 -2.26 12.79
N TYR A 79 -7.52 -1.33 11.85
CA TYR A 79 -7.64 -1.67 10.45
C TYR A 79 -6.32 -2.15 9.87
N ARG A 80 -6.38 -3.22 9.07
CA ARG A 80 -5.24 -3.83 8.39
C ARG A 80 -5.61 -4.08 6.92
N LEU A 81 -4.66 -3.80 6.03
CA LEU A 81 -4.73 -4.18 4.63
C LEU A 81 -3.80 -5.37 4.41
N TYR A 82 -4.33 -6.58 4.51
CA TYR A 82 -3.61 -7.80 4.19
C TYR A 82 -3.44 -7.94 2.68
N PHE A 83 -2.31 -8.50 2.27
CA PHE A 83 -2.01 -8.86 0.88
C PHE A 83 -1.37 -10.23 0.83
N THR A 84 -1.65 -11.00 -0.23
CA THR A 84 -0.93 -12.26 -0.46
C THR A 84 0.54 -11.99 -0.78
N PRO A 85 1.48 -12.88 -0.38
CA PRO A 85 2.90 -12.77 -0.71
C PRO A 85 3.10 -12.52 -2.21
N ASN A 86 3.99 -11.58 -2.57
CA ASN A 86 4.23 -11.20 -3.95
C ASN A 86 5.61 -10.57 -4.14
N GLU A 87 6.15 -10.70 -5.35
CA GLU A 87 7.51 -10.27 -5.72
C GLU A 87 7.76 -8.78 -5.48
N VAL A 88 6.73 -7.93 -5.61
CA VAL A 88 6.87 -6.48 -5.36
C VAL A 88 7.17 -6.23 -3.89
N MET A 89 6.48 -6.92 -2.99
CA MET A 89 6.70 -6.79 -1.55
C MET A 89 7.95 -7.54 -1.07
N ASP A 90 8.41 -8.56 -1.79
CA ASP A 90 9.72 -9.19 -1.53
C ASP A 90 10.90 -8.22 -1.75
N ASN A 91 10.69 -7.17 -2.56
CA ASN A 91 11.66 -6.11 -2.81
C ASN A 91 11.48 -4.89 -1.89
N ALA A 92 10.48 -4.88 -1.01
CA ALA A 92 10.22 -3.75 -0.12
C ALA A 92 11.25 -3.69 1.02
N ALA A 93 11.55 -2.48 1.46
CA ALA A 93 12.39 -2.22 2.62
C ALA A 93 11.77 -1.12 3.49
N GLU A 94 12.14 -1.12 4.77
CA GLU A 94 11.80 -0.03 5.68
C GLU A 94 12.25 1.31 5.10
N GLY A 95 11.37 2.32 5.13
CA GLY A 95 11.65 3.65 4.60
C GLY A 95 11.30 3.84 3.12
N ASP A 96 11.02 2.78 2.37
CA ASP A 96 10.41 2.90 1.04
C ASP A 96 9.06 3.63 1.15
N ASN A 97 8.65 4.30 0.07
CA ASN A 97 7.28 4.82 0.00
C ASN A 97 6.39 3.83 -0.76
N ILE A 98 5.11 3.83 -0.44
CA ILE A 98 4.10 3.06 -1.16
C ILE A 98 2.90 3.96 -1.46
N ILE A 99 2.48 3.97 -2.73
CA ILE A 99 1.25 4.59 -3.17
C ILE A 99 0.17 3.51 -3.21
N ILE A 100 -0.98 3.80 -2.63
CA ILE A 100 -2.18 2.94 -2.68
C ILE A 100 -3.32 3.81 -3.21
N GLY A 101 -4.01 3.37 -4.25
CA GLY A 101 -5.06 4.19 -4.87
C GLY A 101 -5.89 3.46 -5.91
N TYR A 102 -7.07 4.00 -6.21
CA TYR A 102 -7.90 3.53 -7.30
C TYR A 102 -7.58 4.31 -8.57
N ASP A 103 -7.37 3.59 -9.67
CA ASP A 103 -7.33 4.20 -10.99
C ASP A 103 -8.72 4.65 -11.45
N THR A 104 -8.82 5.28 -12.62
CA THR A 104 -10.10 5.74 -13.18
C THR A 104 -11.04 4.63 -13.63
N ASN A 105 -10.59 3.37 -13.61
CA ASN A 105 -11.37 2.18 -13.93
C ASN A 105 -11.71 1.36 -12.66
N ASP A 106 -11.53 1.95 -11.48
CA ASP A 106 -11.77 1.31 -10.18
C ASP A 106 -10.85 0.13 -9.83
N ASN A 107 -9.72 -0.03 -10.53
CA ASN A 107 -8.72 -1.02 -10.12
C ASN A 107 -7.83 -0.44 -9.01
N LEU A 108 -7.60 -1.22 -7.96
CA LEU A 108 -6.68 -0.86 -6.89
C LEU A 108 -5.24 -1.07 -7.35
N GLN A 109 -4.45 0.00 -7.34
CA GLN A 109 -3.03 -0.01 -7.66
C GLN A 109 -2.22 0.21 -6.39
N ILE A 110 -1.16 -0.59 -6.23
CA ILE A 110 -0.21 -0.51 -5.12
C ILE A 110 1.20 -0.38 -5.71
N ILE A 111 1.82 0.79 -5.57
CA ILE A 111 3.07 1.11 -6.23
C ILE A 111 4.17 1.35 -5.20
N LEU A 112 5.17 0.48 -5.19
CA LEU A 112 6.37 0.62 -4.37
C LEU A 112 7.34 1.62 -5.01
N ILE A 113 7.83 2.55 -4.20
CA ILE A 113 8.86 3.53 -4.56
C ILE A 113 10.05 3.30 -3.63
N LYS A 114 11.11 2.74 -4.22
CA LYS A 114 12.35 2.41 -3.52
C LYS A 114 13.08 3.66 -3.03
N MET A 115 13.56 3.63 -1.79
CA MET A 115 14.51 4.59 -1.26
C MET A 115 15.70 4.80 -2.19
N GLY A 116 16.23 6.03 -2.24
CA GLY A 116 17.39 6.38 -3.05
C GLY A 116 17.09 6.56 -4.54
N THR A 117 15.85 6.37 -4.98
CA THR A 117 15.41 6.74 -6.33
C THR A 117 15.02 8.21 -6.39
N THR A 118 15.08 8.82 -7.57
CA THR A 118 14.68 10.23 -7.78
C THR A 118 13.20 10.50 -7.48
N SER A 119 12.37 9.46 -7.48
CA SER A 119 10.94 9.54 -7.21
C SER A 119 10.58 9.28 -5.74
N HIS A 120 11.56 8.90 -4.91
CA HIS A 120 11.36 8.73 -3.48
C HIS A 120 11.31 10.08 -2.79
N GLU A 121 10.29 10.28 -1.96
CA GLU A 121 10.28 11.35 -1.00
C GLU A 121 10.70 10.76 0.36
N GLY A 122 11.37 11.56 1.18
CA GLY A 122 11.75 11.15 2.55
C GLY A 122 10.52 10.77 3.40
N LEU A 123 10.66 10.78 4.72
CA LEU A 123 9.53 10.39 5.57
C LEU A 123 8.28 11.23 5.27
N ILE A 124 7.24 10.57 4.76
CA ILE A 124 6.00 11.21 4.35
C ILE A 124 5.28 11.68 5.61
N LYS A 125 5.29 12.99 5.85
CA LYS A 125 4.51 13.63 6.93
C LYS A 125 3.20 14.22 6.41
N HIS A 126 3.23 14.77 5.20
CA HIS A 126 2.11 15.35 4.46
C HIS A 126 2.35 15.20 2.96
N TRP A 127 1.29 15.03 2.15
CA TRP A 127 1.39 15.03 0.69
C TRP A 127 1.99 16.36 0.21
N ARG A 128 3.01 16.29 -0.66
CA ARG A 128 3.52 17.44 -1.41
C ARG A 128 3.31 17.16 -2.90
N ALA A 129 2.38 17.88 -3.52
CA ALA A 129 2.32 17.95 -4.98
C ALA A 129 3.45 18.89 -5.42
N ASN A 130 4.67 18.36 -5.56
CA ASN A 130 5.67 19.05 -6.36
C ASN A 130 5.45 18.71 -7.83
#